data_AF-A0A3A4Z457-F1
#
_entry.id   AF-A0A3A4Z457-F1
#
_cell.length_a   1.000
_cell.length_b   1.000
_cell.length_c   1.000
_cell.angle_alpha   90.00
_cell.angle_beta   90.00
_cell.angle_gamma   90.00
#
_symmetry.space_group_name_H-M   'P 1'
#
loop_
_entity.id
_entity.type
_entity.pdbx_description
1 polymer ?
#
loop_
_entity_poly.entity_id
_entity_poly.type
_entity_poly.pdbx_seq_one_letter_code
_entity_poly.pdbx_strand_id
1 'polypeptide(L)'
;MSDYMPYFDQTTIITNNALKKMRDYGLKHEVVRDAFNHPTKEEWSKIPGCKSYIKTRKEDEVGVIAKQNEQGFWVIISVWWRKLF
;
A
#
# COMPACT_ATOMS: atom_id res chain seq x y z
N MET A 1 13.87 -16.06 20.04
CA MET A 1 12.86 -15.89 18.97
C MET A 1 12.89 -14.44 18.55
N SER A 2 13.51 -14.15 17.41
CA SER A 2 13.73 -12.79 16.94
C SER A 2 12.65 -12.44 15.93
N ASP A 3 11.77 -11.53 16.31
CA ASP A 3 10.68 -10.97 15.50
C ASP A 3 11.30 -9.97 14.51
N TYR A 4 11.90 -10.48 13.43
CA TYR A 4 12.41 -9.65 12.35
C TYR A 4 11.24 -9.23 11.45
N MET A 5 10.61 -8.09 11.78
CA MET A 5 9.90 -7.30 10.78
C MET A 5 10.95 -6.66 9.86
N PRO A 6 11.02 -7.01 8.56
CA PRO A 6 11.86 -6.26 7.64
C PRO A 6 11.25 -4.87 7.51
N TYR A 7 11.94 -3.88 8.08
CA TYR A 7 11.70 -2.48 7.79
C TYR A 7 11.67 -2.35 6.26
N PHE A 8 10.51 -1.94 5.72
CA PHE A 8 10.45 -1.26 4.44
C PHE A 8 11.51 -0.14 4.46
N ASP A 9 12.08 0.22 3.31
CA ASP A 9 12.86 1.45 3.09
C ASP A 9 12.61 2.45 4.23
N GLN A 10 13.64 2.87 4.97
CA GLN A 10 13.58 3.52 6.31
C GLN A 10 12.67 4.76 6.41
N THR A 11 11.98 5.09 5.32
CA THR A 11 11.07 6.19 5.13
C THR A 11 9.58 5.81 4.99
N THR A 12 9.18 4.52 5.03
CA THR A 12 7.77 4.10 4.82
C THR A 12 7.09 3.64 6.11
N ILE A 13 5.95 4.25 6.44
CA ILE A 13 5.12 3.99 7.61
C ILE A 13 3.80 3.35 7.15
N ILE A 14 3.48 2.15 7.64
CA ILE A 14 2.20 1.48 7.37
C ILE A 14 1.28 1.67 8.58
N THR A 15 0.11 2.26 8.36
CA THR A 15 -0.86 2.46 9.44
C THR A 15 -1.52 1.16 9.88
N ASN A 16 -2.02 1.10 11.12
CA ASN A 16 -2.79 -0.04 11.62
C ASN A 16 -4.00 -0.38 10.75
N ASN A 17 -4.64 0.64 10.16
CA ASN A 17 -5.75 0.45 9.23
C ASN A 17 -5.32 -0.28 7.96
N ALA A 18 -4.18 0.10 7.37
CA ALA A 18 -3.62 -0.59 6.23
C ALA A 18 -3.22 -2.03 6.60
N LEU A 19 -2.56 -2.25 7.73
CA LEU A 19 -2.18 -3.60 8.21
C LEU A 19 -3.40 -4.51 8.42
N LYS A 20 -4.48 -3.97 8.99
CA LYS A 20 -5.73 -4.71 9.15
C LYS A 20 -6.30 -5.15 7.79
N LYS A 21 -6.41 -4.22 6.84
CA LYS A 21 -6.91 -4.54 5.50
C LYS A 21 -6.02 -5.52 4.74
N MET A 22 -4.70 -5.41 4.89
CA MET A 22 -3.78 -6.38 4.32
C MET A 22 -4.09 -7.79 4.83
N ARG A 23 -4.31 -7.94 6.15
CA ARG A 23 -4.72 -9.20 6.75
C ARG A 23 -6.08 -9.67 6.22
N ASP A 24 -7.07 -8.78 6.17
CA ASP A 24 -8.43 -9.10 5.72
C ASP A 24 -8.46 -9.60 4.26
N TYR A 25 -7.59 -9.07 3.40
CA TYR A 25 -7.46 -9.46 2.00
C TYR A 25 -6.40 -10.54 1.73
N GLY A 26 -5.69 -11.02 2.76
CA GLY A 26 -4.57 -11.95 2.58
C GLY A 26 -3.40 -11.37 1.77
N LEU A 27 -3.25 -10.05 1.73
CA LEU A 27 -2.19 -9.37 0.99
C LEU A 27 -0.88 -9.43 1.77
N LYS A 28 0.15 -9.96 1.11
CA LYS A 28 1.51 -9.96 1.64
C LYS A 28 2.14 -8.57 1.54
N HIS A 29 3.12 -8.30 2.40
CA HIS A 29 3.90 -7.06 2.37
C HIS A 29 4.57 -6.81 1.00
N GLU A 30 5.13 -7.85 0.39
CA GLU A 30 5.75 -7.78 -0.95
C GLU A 30 4.77 -7.30 -2.04
N VAL A 31 3.51 -7.72 -1.94
CA VAL A 31 2.44 -7.36 -2.88
C VAL A 31 2.09 -5.88 -2.77
N VAL A 32 1.98 -5.37 -1.54
CA VAL A 32 1.72 -3.96 -1.28
C VAL A 32 2.93 -3.11 -1.68
N ARG A 33 4.15 -3.60 -1.45
CA ARG A 33 5.39 -2.93 -1.87
C ARG A 33 5.48 -2.80 -3.38
N ASP A 34 5.22 -3.88 -4.11
CA ASP A 34 5.22 -3.86 -5.58
C ASP A 34 4.17 -2.87 -6.11
N ALA A 35 2.98 -2.84 -5.50
CA ALA A 35 1.95 -1.90 -5.92
C ALA A 35 2.29 -0.44 -5.66
N PHE A 36 2.99 -0.15 -4.57
CA PHE A 36 3.43 1.19 -4.22
C PHE A 36 4.63 1.67 -5.06
N ASN A 37 5.63 0.81 -5.24
CA ASN A 37 6.89 1.17 -5.92
C ASN A 37 6.80 1.07 -7.45
N HIS A 38 5.95 0.17 -7.97
CA HIS A 38 5.82 -0.09 -9.40
C HIS A 38 4.34 -0.12 -9.81
N PRO A 39 3.57 0.97 -9.57
CA PRO A 39 2.17 1.02 -9.93
C PRO A 39 2.00 0.91 -11.45
N THR A 40 0.92 0.24 -11.86
CA THR A 40 0.42 0.32 -13.24
C THR A 40 -0.22 1.68 -13.50
N LYS A 41 -0.86 2.25 -12.48
CA LYS A 41 -1.54 3.53 -12.54
C LYS A 41 -1.43 4.27 -11.21
N GLU A 42 -1.28 5.59 -11.30
CA GLU A 42 -1.40 6.50 -10.16
C GLU A 42 -2.59 7.42 -10.36
N GLU A 43 -3.39 7.64 -9.32
CA GLU A 43 -4.49 8.60 -9.36
C GLU A 43 -4.66 9.31 -8.01
N TRP A 44 -5.24 10.50 -8.03
CA TRP A 44 -5.59 11.18 -6.79
C TRP A 44 -6.68 10.38 -6.05
N SER A 45 -6.44 10.13 -4.77
CA SER A 45 -7.42 9.46 -3.92
C SER A 45 -8.55 10.42 -3.57
N LYS A 46 -9.70 9.86 -3.16
CA LYS A 46 -10.79 10.62 -2.53
C LYS A 46 -10.37 11.23 -1.20
N ILE A 47 -9.28 10.73 -0.60
CA ILE A 47 -8.71 11.29 0.63
C ILE A 47 -7.80 12.47 0.25
N PRO A 48 -8.06 13.69 0.77
CA PRO A 48 -7.25 14.86 0.46
C PRO A 48 -5.76 14.64 0.72
N GLY A 49 -4.93 15.07 -0.24
CA GLY A 49 -3.46 14.96 -0.16
C GLY A 49 -2.93 13.53 -0.31
N CYS A 50 -3.76 12.56 -0.70
CA CYS A 50 -3.34 11.17 -0.89
C CYS A 50 -3.40 10.77 -2.36
N LYS A 51 -2.47 9.91 -2.78
CA LYS A 51 -2.49 9.24 -4.07
C LYS A 51 -2.81 7.76 -3.89
N SER A 52 -3.51 7.21 -4.86
CA SER A 52 -3.75 5.79 -5.02
C SER A 52 -2.75 5.24 -6.04
N TYR A 53 -1.93 4.30 -5.59
CA TYR A 53 -0.96 3.55 -6.39
C TYR A 53 -1.58 2.18 -6.69
N ILE A 54 -1.95 1.96 -7.95
CA ILE A 54 -2.74 0.81 -8.38
C ILE A 54 -1.87 -0.10 -9.22
N LYS A 55 -1.76 -1.36 -8.80
CA LYS A 55 -1.15 -2.43 -9.58
C LYS A 55 -2.22 -3.34 -10.13
N THR A 56 -2.29 -3.41 -11.45
CA THR A 56 -3.14 -4.35 -12.15
C THR A 56 -2.36 -5.62 -12.47
N ARG A 57 -2.93 -6.75 -12.07
CA ARG A 57 -2.47 -8.10 -12.39
C ARG A 57 -3.47 -8.75 -13.34
N LYS A 58 -3.17 -9.98 -13.75
CA LYS A 58 -4.01 -10.70 -14.74
C LYS A 58 -5.48 -10.81 -14.32
N GLU A 59 -5.76 -11.00 -13.04
CA GLU A 59 -7.11 -11.32 -12.53
C GLU A 59 -7.56 -10.37 -11.41
N ASP A 60 -6.67 -9.53 -10.90
CA ASP A 60 -6.95 -8.67 -9.76
C ASP A 60 -6.23 -7.32 -9.84
N GLU A 61 -6.66 -6.43 -8.95
CA GLU A 61 -6.00 -5.17 -8.68
C GLU A 61 -5.74 -5.01 -7.19
N VAL A 62 -4.55 -4.49 -6.90
CA VAL A 62 -4.16 -4.05 -5.57
C VAL A 62 -3.94 -2.55 -5.63
N GLY A 63 -4.64 -1.82 -4.77
CA GLY A 63 -4.46 -0.38 -4.61
C GLY A 63 -3.91 -0.02 -3.24
N VAL A 64 -2.94 0.89 -3.23
CA VAL A 64 -2.30 1.44 -2.04
C VAL A 64 -2.59 2.92 -1.98
N ILE A 65 -3.25 3.38 -0.92
CA ILE A 65 -3.50 4.80 -0.69
C ILE A 65 -2.40 5.31 0.24
N ALA A 66 -1.57 6.23 -0.26
CA ALA A 66 -0.45 6.78 0.48
C ALA A 66 -0.31 8.29 0.28
N LYS A 67 0.36 8.93 1.24
CA LYS A 67 0.81 10.32 1.15
C LYS A 67 2.18 10.49 1.79
N GLN A 68 2.91 11.51 1.38
CA GLN A 68 4.12 11.90 2.10
C GLN A 68 3.75 12.85 3.24
N ASN A 69 4.35 12.68 4.42
CA ASN A 69 4.21 13.62 5.53
C ASN A 69 5.25 14.75 5.43
N GLU A 70 5.17 15.72 6.34
CA GLU A 70 6.06 16.89 6.38
C GLU A 70 7.54 16.53 6.61
N GLN A 71 7.80 15.37 7.18
CA GLN A 71 9.16 14.86 7.44
C GLN A 71 9.73 14.07 6.25
N GLY A 72 8.98 13.98 5.14
CA GLY A 72 9.39 13.23 3.95
C GLY A 72 9.10 11.73 4.03
N PHE A 73 8.41 11.25 5.07
CA PHE A 73 8.02 9.84 5.20
C PHE A 73 6.77 9.52 4.39
N TRP A 74 6.79 8.39 3.70
CA TRP A 74 5.61 7.85 3.03
C TRP A 74 4.70 7.15 4.03
N VAL A 75 3.46 7.57 4.12
CA VAL A 75 2.45 7.00 5.02
C VAL A 75 1.41 6.24 4.20
N ILE A 76 1.41 4.91 4.33
CA ILE A 76 0.40 4.04 3.73
C ILE A 76 -0.83 4.01 4.65
N ILE A 77 -1.88 4.69 4.21
CA ILE A 77 -3.11 4.94 4.99
C ILE A 77 -4.09 3.77 4.86
N SER A 78 -4.19 3.19 3.67
CA SER A 78 -5.09 2.07 3.41
C SER A 78 -4.59 1.27 2.22
N VAL A 79 -4.92 -0.02 2.21
CA VAL A 79 -4.87 -0.85 1.01
C VAL A 79 -6.28 -1.28 0.61
N TRP A 80 -6.46 -1.67 -0.63
CA TRP A 80 -7.65 -2.35 -1.11
C TRP A 80 -7.27 -3.37 -2.18
N TRP A 81 -8.10 -4.39 -2.32
CA TRP A 81 -7.99 -5.39 -3.36
C TRP A 81 -9.35 -5.56 -4.03
N ARG A 82 -9.35 -5.76 -5.34
CA ARG A 82 -10.55 -6.16 -6.08
C ARG A 82 -10.20 -7.17 -7.16
N LYS A 83 -11.08 -8.15 -7.34
CA LYS A 83 -11.06 -9.05 -8.49
C LYS A 83 -11.61 -8.33 -9.72
N LEU A 84 -10.94 -8.49 -10.86
CA LEU A 84 -11.38 -7.89 -12.13
C LEU A 84 -12.30 -8.81 -12.93
N PHE A 85 -12.03 -10.12 -12.88
CA PHE A 85 -12.72 -11.16 -13.65
C PHE A 85 -12.96 -12.38 -12.76
#